data_AF-A0A933YJU5-F1
#
_entry.id   AF-A0A933YJU5-F1
#
_cell.length_a   1.000
_cell.length_b   1.000
_cell.length_c   1.000
_cell.angle_alpha   90.00
_cell.angle_beta   90.00
_cell.angle_gamma   90.00
#
_symmetry.space_group_name_H-M   'P 1'
#
loop_
_entity.id
_entity.type
_entity.pdbx_description
1 polymer ?
#
loop_
_entity_poly.entity_id
_entity_poly.type
_entity_poly.pdbx_seq_one_letter_code
_entity_poly.pdbx_strand_id
1 'polypeptide(L)'
;MPWIQSHPYLATLAGAGFLLTIGAFTVTARLSAPPVENSITAWNGGQGITQTSAPAQYAPPAQNPGVSPGYGAATYKYVSPFATSVPPSAANDDVASFNSFLAQLSYSTVANDSRPTPDTSLEGAYAFIPSGFFSTGQVSVSRTKDQRLLYDFGNDVGNIIQGFEFSHGNQVAILKNFAEDGNDTGKQAAMRQLGADLADVGAQLDGLDSAPAYAASALYALAASYRDIGNKLASIPDGHGDAEIITRMETYDAAADKFVSNYVALALIFPAYGVSFQQDDPGSIFMLQQGGTSF
;
A
#
# COMPACT_ATOMS: atom_id res chain seq x y z
N MET A 1 -24.94 22.72 51.00
CA MET A 1 -24.56 21.79 52.09
C MET A 1 -23.38 22.39 52.86
N PRO A 2 -23.57 22.83 54.12
CA PRO A 2 -22.54 23.57 54.87
C PRO A 2 -21.28 22.74 55.17
N TRP A 3 -21.38 21.41 55.11
CA TRP A 3 -20.27 20.48 55.30
C TRP A 3 -19.19 20.57 54.21
N ILE A 4 -19.57 20.89 52.96
CA ILE A 4 -18.62 21.03 51.85
C ILE A 4 -17.81 22.33 51.98
N GLN A 5 -18.38 23.38 52.58
CA GLN A 5 -17.69 24.66 52.79
C GLN A 5 -16.62 24.57 53.89
N SER A 6 -16.73 23.62 54.82
CA SER A 6 -15.75 23.45 55.90
C SER A 6 -14.56 22.56 55.54
N HIS A 7 -14.56 21.89 54.37
CA HIS A 7 -13.49 20.96 53.99
C HIS A 7 -13.02 21.17 52.54
N PRO A 8 -12.38 22.31 52.24
CA PRO A 8 -11.97 22.67 50.87
C PRO A 8 -10.99 21.65 50.25
N TYR A 9 -10.15 21.01 51.06
CA TYR A 9 -9.19 19.99 50.59
C TYR A 9 -9.84 18.67 50.19
N LEU A 10 -10.97 18.29 50.81
CA LEU A 10 -11.73 17.10 50.40
C LEU A 10 -12.45 17.35 49.08
N ALA A 11 -12.93 18.58 48.85
CA ALA A 11 -13.57 18.95 47.60
C ALA A 11 -12.57 18.92 46.42
N THR A 12 -11.32 19.37 46.62
CA THR A 12 -10.28 19.30 45.58
C THR A 12 -9.84 17.87 45.28
N LEU A 13 -9.70 17.01 46.31
CA LEU A 13 -9.42 15.59 46.14
C LEU A 13 -10.53 14.85 45.38
N ALA A 14 -11.80 15.11 45.72
CA ALA A 14 -12.94 14.53 45.02
C ALA A 14 -13.00 14.99 43.55
N GLY A 15 -12.71 16.27 43.28
CA GLY A 15 -12.64 16.82 41.92
C GLY A 15 -11.51 16.20 41.09
N ALA A 16 -10.31 16.06 41.67
CA ALA A 16 -9.19 15.41 41.01
C ALA A 16 -9.46 13.92 40.72
N GLY A 17 -10.07 13.21 41.67
CA GLY A 17 -10.49 11.81 41.47
C GLY A 17 -11.51 11.67 40.34
N PHE A 18 -12.49 12.58 40.26
CA PHE A 18 -13.48 12.59 39.19
C PHE A 18 -12.88 12.89 37.80
N LEU A 19 -11.89 13.78 37.72
CA LEU A 19 -11.17 14.02 36.46
C LEU A 19 -10.34 12.82 36.01
N LEU A 20 -9.71 12.12 36.95
CA LEU A 20 -8.95 10.90 36.64
C LEU A 20 -9.84 9.76 36.16
N THR A 21 -11.03 9.59 36.74
CA THR A 21 -11.99 8.56 36.28
C THR A 21 -12.57 8.89 34.91
N ILE A 22 -12.88 10.16 34.62
CA ILE A 22 -13.27 10.59 33.27
C ILE A 22 -12.12 10.36 32.29
N GLY A 23 -10.89 10.74 32.64
CA GLY A 23 -9.70 10.52 31.81
C GLY A 23 -9.49 9.04 31.49
N ALA A 24 -9.54 8.17 32.52
CA ALA A 24 -9.42 6.73 32.36
C ALA A 24 -10.54 6.14 31.48
N PHE A 25 -11.79 6.57 31.69
CA PHE A 25 -12.93 6.15 30.87
C PHE A 25 -12.80 6.59 29.40
N THR A 26 -12.27 7.79 29.16
CA THR A 26 -12.08 8.30 27.80
C THR A 26 -10.96 7.54 27.08
N VAL A 27 -9.90 7.14 27.80
CA VAL A 27 -8.81 6.33 27.25
C VAL A 27 -9.29 4.90 26.96
N THR A 28 -10.03 4.25 27.86
CA THR A 28 -10.56 2.90 27.61
C THR A 28 -11.62 2.89 26.52
N ALA A 29 -12.47 3.92 26.42
CA ALA A 29 -13.42 4.05 25.32
C ALA A 29 -12.72 4.25 23.94
N ARG A 30 -11.51 4.83 23.91
CA ARG A 30 -10.70 4.95 22.68
C ARG A 30 -9.95 3.67 22.32
N LEU A 31 -9.63 2.82 23.30
CA LEU A 31 -8.97 1.53 23.07
C LEU A 31 -9.95 0.47 22.53
N SER A 32 -11.26 0.64 22.72
CA SER A 32 -12.30 -0.29 22.26
C SER A 32 -12.85 0.03 20.86
N ALA A 33 -12.07 0.66 19.99
CA ALA A 33 -12.44 0.73 18.58
C ALA A 33 -12.60 -0.71 18.06
N PRO A 34 -13.76 -1.08 17.48
CA PRO A 34 -13.91 -2.40 16.87
C PRO A 34 -12.80 -2.58 15.82
N PRO A 35 -12.28 -3.81 15.63
CA PRO A 35 -11.31 -4.06 14.57
C PRO A 35 -11.91 -3.54 13.27
N VAL A 36 -11.24 -2.57 12.65
CA VAL A 36 -11.59 -2.09 11.33
C VAL A 36 -11.45 -3.30 10.41
N GLU A 37 -12.54 -3.67 9.72
CA GLU A 37 -12.46 -4.64 8.64
C GLU A 37 -11.59 -4.04 7.55
N ASN A 38 -10.30 -4.34 7.63
CA ASN A 38 -9.32 -3.91 6.64
C ASN A 38 -9.50 -4.81 5.41
N SER A 39 -10.38 -4.42 4.49
CA SER A 39 -10.42 -5.07 3.18
C SER A 39 -9.08 -4.79 2.47
N ILE A 40 -8.39 -5.85 2.08
CA ILE A 40 -7.14 -5.79 1.29
C ILE A 40 -7.41 -4.91 0.07
N THR A 41 -6.90 -3.68 0.10
CA THR A 41 -6.98 -2.75 -1.02
C THR A 41 -5.61 -2.80 -1.69
N ALA A 42 -5.46 -3.70 -2.66
CA ALA A 42 -4.27 -3.75 -3.49
C ALA A 42 -4.06 -2.38 -4.16
N TRP A 43 -2.79 -2.01 -4.36
CA TRP A 43 -2.32 -0.74 -4.91
C TRP A 43 -2.81 -0.56 -6.36
N ASN A 44 -4.10 -0.25 -6.53
CA ASN A 44 -4.74 -0.09 -7.83
C ASN A 44 -5.17 1.37 -7.94
N GLY A 45 -4.61 2.09 -8.91
CA GLY A 45 -4.80 3.52 -9.15
C GLY A 45 -6.20 3.90 -9.66
N GLY A 46 -7.26 3.38 -9.04
CA GLY A 46 -8.65 3.65 -9.36
C GLY A 46 -9.47 3.90 -8.10
N GLN A 47 -9.94 5.14 -7.96
CA GLN A 47 -10.81 5.69 -6.92
C GLN A 47 -10.09 6.07 -5.60
N GLY A 48 -10.08 7.37 -5.34
CA GLY A 48 -9.35 7.96 -4.22
C GLY A 48 -9.92 7.60 -2.85
N ILE A 49 -9.04 7.74 -1.86
CA ILE A 49 -9.29 8.13 -0.47
C ILE A 49 -10.78 8.27 -0.13
N THR A 50 -11.43 7.16 0.17
CA THR A 50 -12.75 7.14 0.84
C THR A 50 -12.74 6.12 1.97
N GLN A 51 -11.76 6.26 2.86
CA GLN A 51 -11.94 5.91 4.26
C GLN A 51 -11.57 7.12 5.12
N THR A 52 -12.40 8.16 5.07
CA THR A 52 -12.52 9.09 6.19
C THR A 52 -13.27 8.37 7.31
N SER A 53 -12.54 7.67 8.18
CA SER A 53 -12.98 7.57 9.57
C SER A 53 -13.00 9.00 10.08
N ALA A 54 -14.20 9.54 10.33
CA ALA A 54 -14.36 10.92 10.81
C ALA A 54 -13.45 11.17 12.02
N PRO A 55 -12.53 12.15 11.98
CA PRO A 55 -11.85 12.57 13.19
C PRO A 55 -12.91 13.13 14.15
N ALA A 56 -12.86 12.72 15.41
CA ALA A 56 -13.60 13.35 16.49
C ALA A 56 -13.50 14.87 16.33
N GLN A 57 -14.65 15.52 16.32
CA GLN A 57 -14.84 16.95 16.08
C GLN A 57 -13.81 17.78 16.86
N TYR A 58 -12.74 18.20 16.19
CA TYR A 58 -11.93 19.31 16.64
C TYR A 58 -12.72 20.56 16.25
N ALA A 59 -13.42 21.15 17.22
CA ALA A 59 -14.01 22.47 17.02
C ALA A 59 -12.87 23.44 16.70
N PRO A 60 -12.86 24.10 15.52
CA PRO A 60 -11.84 25.08 15.22
C PRO A 60 -11.94 26.22 16.25
N PRO A 61 -10.82 26.71 16.81
CA PRO A 61 -10.87 27.93 17.60
C PRO A 61 -11.43 29.06 16.72
N ALA A 62 -12.32 29.86 17.31
CA ALA A 62 -12.97 30.99 16.64
C ALA A 62 -11.93 31.84 15.87
N GLN A 63 -12.19 32.03 14.58
CA GLN A 63 -11.39 32.90 13.73
C GLN A 63 -11.38 34.31 14.32
N ASN A 64 -10.20 34.83 14.63
CA ASN A 64 -10.00 36.28 14.77
C ASN A 64 -10.21 36.92 13.39
N PRO A 65 -11.18 37.84 13.22
CA PRO A 65 -11.36 38.53 11.95
C PRO A 65 -10.30 39.64 11.86
N GLY A 66 -9.25 39.43 11.05
CA GLY A 66 -8.36 40.55 10.75
C GLY A 66 -6.95 40.23 10.29
N VAL A 67 -6.69 39.20 9.48
CA VAL A 67 -5.49 39.17 8.63
C VAL A 67 -5.83 38.43 7.34
N SER A 68 -5.76 39.13 6.21
CA SER A 68 -5.84 38.53 4.88
C SER A 68 -4.41 38.41 4.34
N PRO A 69 -3.86 37.20 4.16
CA PRO A 69 -2.67 37.01 3.34
C PRO A 69 -3.13 36.73 1.90
N GLY A 70 -2.88 37.67 1.01
CA GLY A 70 -3.01 37.46 -0.43
C GLY A 70 -1.96 36.46 -0.90
N TYR A 71 -2.40 35.25 -1.24
CA TYR A 71 -1.64 34.31 -2.05
C TYR A 71 -2.46 34.00 -3.31
N GLY A 72 -1.90 34.39 -4.45
CA GLY A 72 -2.47 34.10 -5.76
C GLY A 72 -2.55 32.60 -5.99
N ALA A 73 -3.67 32.16 -6.56
CA ALA A 73 -3.87 30.78 -6.97
C ALA A 73 -2.82 30.40 -8.04
N ALA A 74 -1.81 29.62 -7.66
CA ALA A 74 -0.96 28.95 -8.63
C ALA A 74 -1.77 27.79 -9.24
N THR A 75 -2.10 27.91 -10.52
CA THR A 75 -2.68 26.84 -11.33
C THR A 75 -1.60 25.79 -11.61
N TYR A 76 -1.53 24.74 -10.81
CA TYR A 76 -0.71 23.56 -11.13
C TYR A 76 -1.39 22.80 -12.28
N LYS A 77 -0.73 22.79 -13.43
CA LYS A 77 -1.14 22.04 -14.61
C LYS A 77 -0.55 20.64 -14.50
N TYR A 78 -1.39 19.64 -14.26
CA TYR A 78 -1.01 18.23 -14.33
C TYR A 78 -0.51 17.91 -15.74
N VAL A 79 0.76 17.48 -15.86
CA VAL A 79 1.34 16.98 -17.11
C VAL A 79 1.36 15.46 -17.00
N SER A 80 0.60 14.80 -17.85
CA SER A 80 0.56 13.32 -17.94
C SER A 80 1.93 12.77 -18.35
N PRO A 81 2.45 11.71 -17.69
CA PRO A 81 3.75 11.13 -18.00
C PRO A 81 3.79 10.35 -19.33
N PHE A 82 2.68 10.23 -20.06
CA PHE A 82 2.63 9.55 -21.37
C PHE A 82 2.99 10.45 -22.56
N ALA A 83 3.77 11.51 -22.36
CA ALA A 83 4.33 12.25 -23.48
C ALA A 83 5.39 11.39 -24.17
N THR A 84 5.04 10.87 -25.34
CA THR A 84 5.89 10.11 -26.26
C THR A 84 7.19 10.86 -26.54
N SER A 85 8.26 10.49 -25.84
CA SER A 85 9.62 10.87 -26.22
C SER A 85 10.13 9.85 -27.26
N VAL A 86 10.44 10.37 -28.44
CA VAL A 86 11.18 9.64 -29.47
C VAL A 86 12.56 9.30 -28.90
N PRO A 87 13.01 8.03 -28.89
CA PRO A 87 14.28 7.67 -28.28
C PRO A 87 15.47 8.14 -29.15
N PRO A 88 16.49 8.80 -28.57
CA PRO A 88 17.78 8.92 -29.21
C PRO A 88 18.50 7.57 -29.20
N SER A 89 19.00 7.19 -30.38
CA SER A 89 19.80 6.00 -30.60
C SER A 89 21.18 6.13 -29.94
N ALA A 90 21.50 5.27 -28.96
CA ALA A 90 22.86 4.79 -28.68
C ALA A 90 22.86 3.60 -27.70
N ALA A 91 23.34 2.46 -28.23
CA ALA A 91 24.02 1.33 -27.60
C ALA A 91 23.89 1.11 -26.08
N ASN A 92 23.13 0.07 -25.70
CA ASN A 92 23.49 -0.88 -24.65
C ASN A 92 22.72 -2.19 -24.90
N ASP A 93 23.46 -3.30 -24.97
CA ASP A 93 22.97 -4.64 -25.36
C ASP A 93 21.94 -5.26 -24.40
N ASP A 94 21.63 -4.63 -23.26
CA ASP A 94 20.70 -5.17 -22.27
C ASP A 94 19.21 -4.98 -22.62
N VAL A 95 18.86 -3.99 -23.44
CA VAL A 95 17.44 -3.69 -23.79
C VAL A 95 16.88 -4.68 -24.82
N ALA A 96 17.75 -5.33 -25.59
CA ALA A 96 17.37 -6.39 -26.53
C ALA A 96 16.86 -7.64 -25.80
N SER A 97 17.38 -7.91 -24.59
CA SER A 97 16.95 -9.06 -23.77
C SER A 97 15.53 -8.85 -23.21
N PHE A 98 15.21 -7.65 -22.72
CA PHE A 98 13.88 -7.34 -22.18
C PHE A 98 12.80 -7.31 -23.27
N ASN A 99 13.10 -6.77 -24.46
CA ASN A 99 12.17 -6.82 -25.59
C ASN A 99 11.95 -8.25 -26.11
N SER A 100 12.98 -9.12 -26.05
CA SER A 100 12.81 -10.54 -26.41
C SER A 100 11.97 -11.30 -25.37
N PHE A 101 12.09 -10.96 -24.08
CA PHE A 101 11.29 -11.51 -23.01
C PHE A 101 9.82 -11.06 -23.09
N LEU A 102 9.58 -9.76 -23.36
CA LEU A 102 8.24 -9.23 -23.63
C LEU A 102 7.61 -9.86 -24.87
N ALA A 103 8.39 -10.07 -25.94
CA ALA A 103 7.91 -10.75 -27.14
C ALA A 103 7.51 -12.21 -26.85
N GLN A 104 8.27 -12.93 -26.01
CA GLN A 104 7.93 -14.28 -25.57
C GLN A 104 6.65 -14.33 -24.70
N LEU A 105 6.44 -13.34 -23.84
CA LEU A 105 5.24 -13.23 -23.00
C LEU A 105 3.97 -12.83 -23.79
N SER A 106 4.13 -12.16 -24.94
CA SER A 106 2.99 -11.72 -25.77
C SER A 106 2.37 -12.81 -26.64
N TYR A 107 3.01 -13.99 -26.78
CA TYR A 107 2.44 -15.14 -27.48
C TYR A 107 1.48 -15.90 -26.55
N SER A 108 0.31 -15.32 -26.30
CA SER A 108 -0.83 -16.04 -25.74
C SER A 108 -1.26 -17.13 -26.72
N THR A 109 -1.01 -18.38 -26.34
CA THR A 109 -1.48 -19.55 -27.08
C THR A 109 -2.98 -19.67 -26.80
N VAL A 110 -3.81 -19.09 -27.67
CA VAL A 110 -5.26 -19.28 -27.61
C VAL A 110 -5.55 -20.71 -28.05
N ALA A 111 -5.81 -21.59 -27.08
CA ALA A 111 -6.41 -22.88 -27.36
C ALA A 111 -7.81 -22.64 -27.93
N ASN A 112 -8.02 -23.02 -29.19
CA ASN A 112 -9.33 -23.06 -29.83
C ASN A 112 -10.25 -24.03 -29.07
N ASP A 113 -11.11 -23.51 -28.20
CA ASP A 113 -12.17 -24.31 -27.58
C ASP A 113 -13.47 -24.11 -28.35
N SER A 114 -13.93 -25.19 -28.98
CA SER A 114 -15.09 -25.20 -29.86
C SER A 114 -16.35 -25.31 -29.01
N ARG A 115 -16.96 -24.17 -28.68
CA ARG A 115 -18.20 -24.14 -27.88
C ARG A 115 -19.41 -24.56 -28.75
N PRO A 116 -20.22 -25.56 -28.35
CA PRO A 116 -21.46 -25.87 -29.02
C PRO A 116 -22.53 -24.81 -28.69
N THR A 117 -23.28 -24.37 -29.70
CA THR A 117 -24.47 -23.50 -29.56
C THR A 117 -25.56 -24.16 -28.71
N PRO A 118 -26.08 -23.50 -27.67
CA PRO A 118 -27.20 -24.02 -26.88
C PRO A 118 -28.54 -23.76 -27.59
N ASP A 119 -29.38 -24.79 -27.59
CA ASP A 119 -30.71 -24.85 -28.19
C ASP A 119 -31.74 -24.14 -27.27
N THR A 120 -32.42 -23.12 -27.81
CA THR A 120 -33.18 -22.08 -27.07
C THR A 120 -34.59 -22.49 -26.60
N SER A 121 -34.86 -23.78 -26.35
CA SER A 121 -36.24 -24.25 -26.10
C SER A 121 -36.57 -24.74 -24.68
N LEU A 122 -35.63 -24.69 -23.73
CA LEU A 122 -35.86 -25.17 -22.34
C LEU A 122 -35.49 -24.17 -21.22
N GLU A 123 -35.02 -22.96 -21.53
CA GLU A 123 -34.56 -21.98 -20.54
C GLU A 123 -35.66 -21.35 -19.66
N GLY A 124 -36.93 -21.47 -20.05
CA GLY A 124 -38.06 -20.94 -19.26
C GLY A 124 -38.50 -21.80 -18.08
N ALA A 125 -38.17 -23.10 -18.05
CA ALA A 125 -38.70 -24.03 -17.06
C ALA A 125 -37.89 -24.08 -15.75
N TYR A 126 -36.68 -23.52 -15.73
CA TYR A 126 -35.77 -23.55 -14.58
C TYR A 126 -35.49 -22.15 -13.96
N ALA A 127 -36.22 -21.12 -14.37
CA ALA A 127 -36.07 -19.75 -13.86
C ALA A 127 -36.49 -19.53 -12.39
N PHE A 128 -37.00 -20.57 -11.72
CA PHE A 128 -37.46 -20.51 -10.33
C PHE A 128 -36.56 -21.22 -9.33
N ILE A 129 -35.38 -21.72 -9.74
CA ILE A 129 -34.37 -22.09 -8.75
C ILE A 129 -33.76 -20.78 -8.25
N PRO A 130 -33.93 -20.39 -6.97
CA PRO A 130 -33.21 -19.25 -6.42
C PRO A 130 -31.73 -19.54 -6.59
N SER A 131 -31.07 -18.76 -7.45
CA SER A 131 -29.63 -18.74 -7.68
C SER A 131 -28.81 -18.32 -6.44
N GLY A 132 -29.44 -18.27 -5.27
CA GLY A 132 -28.84 -17.90 -3.98
C GLY A 132 -28.11 -19.03 -3.25
N PHE A 133 -27.92 -20.20 -3.86
CA PHE A 133 -27.09 -21.28 -3.33
C PHE A 133 -26.03 -21.74 -4.34
N PHE A 134 -25.41 -20.80 -5.08
CA PHE A 134 -24.11 -21.11 -5.64
C PHE A 134 -23.16 -21.35 -4.47
N SER A 135 -22.92 -22.64 -4.23
CA SER A 135 -21.83 -23.14 -3.41
C SER A 135 -20.61 -22.25 -3.68
N THR A 136 -20.19 -21.50 -2.68
CA THR A 136 -18.86 -20.87 -2.59
C THR A 136 -17.78 -21.95 -2.44
N GLY A 137 -17.93 -23.07 -3.16
CA GLY A 137 -16.88 -24.02 -3.35
C GLY A 137 -15.78 -23.28 -4.09
N GLN A 138 -14.83 -22.74 -3.35
CA GLN A 138 -13.58 -22.25 -3.91
C GLN A 138 -13.09 -23.36 -4.82
N VAL A 139 -13.08 -23.10 -6.14
CA VAL A 139 -12.60 -24.07 -7.10
C VAL A 139 -11.14 -24.29 -6.73
N SER A 140 -10.85 -25.44 -6.14
CA SER A 140 -9.49 -25.78 -5.74
C SER A 140 -8.69 -25.91 -7.03
N VAL A 141 -7.90 -24.87 -7.34
CA VAL A 141 -7.04 -24.88 -8.51
C VAL A 141 -5.99 -25.95 -8.27
N SER A 142 -6.04 -27.02 -9.08
CA SER A 142 -5.03 -28.06 -9.06
C SER A 142 -3.71 -27.47 -9.52
N ARG A 143 -2.73 -27.37 -8.62
CA ARG A 143 -1.40 -26.80 -8.86
C ARG A 143 -0.38 -27.92 -8.97
N THR A 144 0.57 -27.79 -9.90
CA THR A 144 1.78 -28.63 -9.91
C THR A 144 2.63 -28.36 -8.66
N LYS A 145 3.62 -29.22 -8.39
CA LYS A 145 4.53 -29.04 -7.25
C LYS A 145 5.24 -27.68 -7.30
N ASP A 146 5.72 -27.29 -8.47
CA ASP A 146 6.45 -26.03 -8.68
C ASP A 146 5.52 -24.83 -8.57
N GLN A 147 4.29 -24.92 -9.09
CA GLN A 147 3.27 -23.87 -8.93
C GLN A 147 2.86 -23.69 -7.47
N ARG A 148 2.79 -24.77 -6.69
CA ARG A 148 2.50 -24.70 -5.26
C ARG A 148 3.64 -24.01 -4.51
N LEU A 149 4.88 -24.40 -4.78
CA LEU A 149 6.05 -23.78 -4.17
C LEU A 149 6.12 -22.28 -4.48
N LEU A 150 5.85 -21.88 -5.73
CA LEU A 150 5.81 -20.47 -6.12
C LEU A 150 4.64 -19.71 -5.51
N TYR A 151 3.48 -20.36 -5.37
CA TYR A 151 2.31 -19.78 -4.71
C TYR A 151 2.56 -19.55 -3.21
N ASP A 152 3.12 -20.54 -2.51
CA ASP A 152 3.47 -20.43 -1.10
C ASP A 152 4.52 -19.33 -0.91
N PHE A 153 5.56 -19.32 -1.76
CA PHE A 153 6.56 -18.25 -1.79
C PHE A 153 5.95 -16.85 -2.00
N GLY A 154 5.04 -16.68 -2.95
CA GLY A 154 4.39 -15.39 -3.20
C GLY A 154 3.52 -14.93 -2.03
N ASN A 155 2.91 -15.87 -1.30
CA ASN A 155 2.18 -15.57 -0.07
C ASN A 155 3.11 -15.20 1.08
N ASP A 156 4.27 -15.84 1.22
CA ASP A 156 5.27 -15.47 2.22
C ASP A 156 5.78 -14.04 2.00
N VAL A 157 6.15 -13.70 0.76
CA VAL A 157 6.56 -12.35 0.37
C VAL A 157 5.41 -11.35 0.59
N GLY A 158 4.21 -11.70 0.14
CA GLY A 158 3.02 -10.86 0.28
C GLY A 158 2.68 -10.56 1.74
N ASN A 159 2.80 -11.55 2.62
CA ASN A 159 2.55 -11.39 4.05
C ASN A 159 3.54 -10.43 4.72
N ILE A 160 4.83 -10.50 4.35
CA ILE A 160 5.85 -9.56 4.85
C ILE A 160 5.50 -8.12 4.44
N ILE A 161 5.20 -7.90 3.16
CA ILE A 161 4.89 -6.57 2.62
C ILE A 161 3.60 -6.02 3.25
N GLN A 162 2.54 -6.84 3.31
CA GLN A 162 1.28 -6.45 3.93
C GLN A 162 1.45 -6.13 5.42
N GLY A 163 2.30 -6.87 6.14
CA GLY A 163 2.61 -6.57 7.54
C GLY A 163 3.17 -5.15 7.74
N PHE A 164 4.00 -4.69 6.82
CA PHE A 164 4.46 -3.30 6.81
C PHE A 164 3.31 -2.32 6.52
N GLU A 165 2.49 -2.57 5.50
CA GLU A 165 1.37 -1.68 5.15
C GLU A 165 0.36 -1.56 6.30
N PHE A 166 0.04 -2.68 6.98
CA PHE A 166 -0.87 -2.68 8.12
C PHE A 166 -0.30 -1.91 9.33
N SER A 167 1.00 -2.06 9.60
CA SER A 167 1.66 -1.33 10.70
C SER A 167 1.83 0.17 10.39
N HIS A 168 1.88 0.54 9.10
CA HIS A 168 2.13 1.90 8.62
C HIS A 168 0.94 2.53 7.87
N GLY A 169 -0.30 2.24 8.29
CA GLY A 169 -1.50 2.85 7.71
C GLY A 169 -1.54 4.39 7.77
N ASN A 170 -0.70 5.02 8.62
CA ASN A 170 -0.56 6.47 8.76
C ASN A 170 0.64 7.06 7.98
N GLN A 171 1.32 6.31 7.11
CA GLN A 171 2.51 6.78 6.37
C GLN A 171 2.32 8.14 5.68
N VAL A 172 1.15 8.36 5.05
CA VAL A 172 0.84 9.63 4.36
C VAL A 172 0.81 10.79 5.36
N ALA A 173 0.30 10.57 6.57
CA ALA A 173 0.28 11.59 7.61
C ALA A 173 1.70 11.89 8.13
N ILE A 174 2.58 10.88 8.25
CA ILE A 174 3.98 11.08 8.63
C ILE A 174 4.69 11.97 7.60
N LEU A 175 4.58 11.64 6.31
CA LEU A 175 5.20 12.40 5.22
C LEU A 175 4.65 13.83 5.15
N LYS A 176 3.33 13.99 5.26
CA LYS A 176 2.69 15.31 5.28
C LYS A 176 3.15 16.14 6.49
N ASN A 177 3.16 15.55 7.67
CA ASN A 177 3.56 16.24 8.90
C ASN A 177 4.99 16.76 8.79
N PHE A 178 5.92 15.94 8.26
CA PHE A 178 7.30 16.35 7.98
C PHE A 178 7.35 17.48 6.94
N ALA A 179 6.60 17.39 5.84
CA ALA A 179 6.57 18.44 4.82
C ALA A 179 6.05 19.79 5.37
N GLU A 180 5.10 19.77 6.31
CA GLU A 180 4.56 20.98 6.96
C GLU A 180 5.50 21.59 7.99
N ASP A 181 6.30 20.77 8.68
CA ASP A 181 7.26 21.23 9.69
C ASP A 181 8.46 20.27 9.77
N GLY A 182 9.39 20.45 8.84
CA GLY A 182 10.59 19.63 8.72
C GLY A 182 11.62 19.87 9.81
N ASN A 183 11.45 20.90 10.65
CA ASN A 183 12.38 21.25 11.74
C ASN A 183 11.98 20.61 13.07
N ASP A 184 10.76 20.09 13.19
CA ASP A 184 10.32 19.37 14.39
C ASP A 184 11.03 18.02 14.51
N THR A 185 11.76 17.83 15.61
CA THR A 185 12.55 16.61 15.85
C THR A 185 11.69 15.35 15.93
N GLY A 186 10.45 15.45 16.38
CA GLY A 186 9.52 14.32 16.47
C GLY A 186 9.04 13.86 15.09
N LYS A 187 8.69 14.80 14.22
CA LYS A 187 8.31 14.53 12.83
C LYS A 187 9.47 13.97 12.02
N GLN A 188 10.67 14.52 12.20
CA GLN A 188 11.88 13.95 11.61
C GLN A 188 12.13 12.50 12.08
N ALA A 189 12.01 12.24 13.39
CA ALA A 189 12.19 10.89 13.94
C ALA A 189 11.15 9.90 13.39
N ALA A 190 9.89 10.31 13.25
CA ALA A 190 8.84 9.49 12.65
C ALA A 190 9.15 9.13 11.19
N MET A 191 9.69 10.08 10.41
CA MET A 191 10.10 9.81 9.03
C MET A 191 11.33 8.88 8.95
N ARG A 192 12.30 9.03 9.86
CA ARG A 192 13.43 8.10 9.98
C ARG A 192 12.96 6.69 10.32
N GLN A 193 12.03 6.56 11.27
CA GLN A 193 11.46 5.28 11.67
C GLN A 193 10.73 4.62 10.49
N LEU A 194 9.88 5.36 9.77
CA LEU A 194 9.21 4.86 8.56
C LEU A 194 10.21 4.32 7.52
N GLY A 195 11.31 5.04 7.28
CA GLY A 195 12.36 4.58 6.37
C GLY A 195 13.12 3.35 6.89
N ALA A 196 13.39 3.27 8.20
CA ALA A 196 14.02 2.12 8.82
C ALA A 196 13.14 0.85 8.74
N ASP A 197 11.84 0.98 9.02
CA ASP A 197 10.88 -0.12 8.95
C ASP A 197 10.71 -0.61 7.50
N LEU A 198 10.75 0.30 6.52
CA LEU A 198 10.75 -0.05 5.10
C LEU A 198 12.04 -0.79 4.68
N ALA A 199 13.19 -0.41 5.26
CA ALA A 199 14.45 -1.13 5.03
C ALA A 199 14.43 -2.52 5.69
N ASP A 200 13.76 -2.66 6.84
CA ASP A 200 13.58 -3.94 7.53
C ASP A 200 12.71 -4.91 6.72
N VAL A 201 11.71 -4.44 5.97
CA VAL A 201 11.00 -5.27 4.98
C VAL A 201 11.98 -5.92 4.01
N GLY A 202 12.92 -5.13 3.46
CA GLY A 202 13.97 -5.66 2.60
C GLY A 202 14.93 -6.60 3.33
N ALA A 203 15.13 -6.43 4.64
CA ALA A 203 15.87 -7.37 5.48
C ALA A 203 15.15 -8.73 5.59
N GLN A 204 13.85 -8.70 5.88
CA GLN A 204 13.01 -9.88 6.01
C GLN A 204 12.88 -10.65 4.69
N LEU A 205 12.71 -9.94 3.56
CA LEU A 205 12.62 -10.55 2.23
C LEU A 205 13.90 -11.30 1.83
N ASP A 206 15.07 -10.75 2.15
CA ASP A 206 16.38 -11.39 1.87
C ASP A 206 16.60 -12.66 2.71
N GLY A 207 15.92 -12.76 3.86
CA GLY A 207 15.97 -13.92 4.75
C GLY A 207 15.01 -15.05 4.36
N LEU A 208 14.27 -14.93 3.25
CA LEU A 208 13.39 -15.99 2.78
C LEU A 208 14.18 -17.10 2.06
N ASP A 209 14.40 -18.22 2.76
CA ASP A 209 15.06 -19.40 2.21
C ASP A 209 14.18 -20.22 1.22
N SER A 210 12.87 -19.94 1.17
CA SER A 210 11.88 -20.71 0.40
C SER A 210 11.79 -20.31 -1.08
N ALA A 211 12.61 -19.38 -1.56
CA ALA A 211 12.53 -18.86 -2.91
C ALA A 211 12.92 -19.92 -3.97
N PRO A 212 12.06 -20.22 -4.96
CA PRO A 212 12.46 -21.05 -6.09
C PRO A 212 13.65 -20.41 -6.84
N ALA A 213 14.56 -21.24 -7.36
CA ALA A 213 15.79 -20.77 -8.01
C ALA A 213 15.56 -19.75 -9.14
N TYR A 214 14.42 -19.87 -9.86
CA TYR A 214 14.04 -18.96 -10.95
C TYR A 214 13.43 -17.64 -10.47
N ALA A 215 13.03 -17.52 -9.19
CA ALA A 215 12.50 -16.31 -8.59
C ALA A 215 13.49 -15.62 -7.63
N ALA A 216 14.53 -16.33 -7.19
CA ALA A 216 15.50 -15.85 -6.22
C ALA A 216 16.17 -14.52 -6.64
N SER A 217 16.59 -14.38 -7.90
CA SER A 217 17.21 -13.14 -8.37
C SER A 217 16.27 -11.93 -8.30
N ALA A 218 14.99 -12.11 -8.65
CA ALA A 218 13.97 -11.06 -8.56
C ALA A 218 13.64 -10.72 -7.11
N LEU A 219 13.58 -11.72 -6.23
CA LEU A 219 13.43 -11.50 -4.79
C LEU A 219 14.59 -10.67 -4.22
N TYR A 220 15.84 -11.05 -4.49
CA TYR A 220 17.00 -10.31 -4.01
C TYR A 220 17.04 -8.88 -4.54
N ALA A 221 16.66 -8.67 -5.80
CA ALA A 221 16.54 -7.34 -6.38
C ALA A 221 15.46 -6.50 -5.68
N LEU A 222 14.30 -7.10 -5.38
CA LEU A 222 13.22 -6.43 -4.64
C LEU A 222 13.63 -6.12 -3.20
N ALA A 223 14.23 -7.08 -2.49
CA ALA A 223 14.74 -6.92 -1.13
C ALA A 223 15.78 -5.78 -1.03
N ALA A 224 16.73 -5.74 -1.97
CA ALA A 224 17.71 -4.67 -2.08
C ALA A 224 17.05 -3.31 -2.35
N SER A 225 16.02 -3.27 -3.21
CA SER A 225 15.26 -2.05 -3.47
C SER A 225 14.52 -1.53 -2.24
N TYR A 226 13.85 -2.40 -1.46
CA TYR A 226 13.22 -2.00 -0.18
C TYR A 226 14.22 -1.37 0.79
N ARG A 227 15.41 -2.00 0.95
CA ARG A 227 16.50 -1.43 1.75
C ARG A 227 16.94 -0.08 1.23
N ASP A 228 17.13 0.07 -0.08
CA ASP A 228 17.59 1.33 -0.67
C ASP A 228 16.56 2.45 -0.48
N ILE A 229 15.30 2.25 -0.85
CA ILE A 229 14.24 3.26 -0.68
C ILE A 229 14.05 3.63 0.80
N GLY A 230 14.08 2.65 1.70
CA GLY A 230 13.97 2.89 3.14
C GLY A 230 15.11 3.73 3.68
N ASN A 231 16.35 3.41 3.30
CA ASN A 231 17.53 4.19 3.67
C ASN A 231 17.50 5.60 3.09
N LYS A 232 17.08 5.78 1.82
CA LYS A 232 16.96 7.12 1.22
C LYS A 232 15.87 7.93 1.90
N LEU A 233 14.71 7.32 2.20
CA LEU A 233 13.61 7.97 2.90
C LEU A 233 14.03 8.45 4.29
N ALA A 234 14.71 7.58 5.06
CA ALA A 234 15.22 7.92 6.38
C ALA A 234 16.29 9.01 6.35
N SER A 235 16.96 9.23 5.22
CA SER A 235 17.99 10.25 5.08
C SER A 235 17.44 11.65 4.77
N ILE A 236 16.19 11.79 4.32
CA ILE A 236 15.61 13.09 3.94
C ILE A 236 15.64 14.10 5.10
N PRO A 237 15.27 13.73 6.35
CA PRO A 237 15.33 14.64 7.50
C PRO A 237 16.73 15.14 7.87
N ASP A 238 17.80 14.55 7.33
CA ASP A 238 19.17 14.98 7.62
C ASP A 238 19.64 16.13 6.73
N GLY A 239 18.81 16.56 5.76
CA GLY A 239 19.11 17.69 4.89
C GLY A 239 19.09 19.02 5.64
N HIS A 240 20.15 19.83 5.49
CA HIS A 240 20.25 21.17 6.07
C HIS A 240 19.78 22.22 5.06
N GLY A 241 18.48 22.51 5.10
CA GLY A 241 17.83 23.51 4.26
C GLY A 241 17.25 22.93 2.96
N ASP A 242 16.42 23.74 2.32
CA ASP A 242 15.51 23.29 1.26
C ASP A 242 16.23 22.62 0.08
N ALA A 243 17.39 23.15 -0.34
CA ALA A 243 18.14 22.59 -1.45
C ALA A 243 18.64 21.16 -1.17
N GLU A 244 19.15 20.89 0.03
CA GLU A 244 19.64 19.56 0.39
C GLU A 244 18.48 18.57 0.57
N ILE A 245 17.38 19.03 1.16
CA ILE A 245 16.14 18.24 1.30
C ILE A 245 15.63 17.83 -0.09
N ILE A 246 15.57 18.76 -1.05
CA ILE A 246 15.13 18.48 -2.42
C ILE A 246 16.06 17.45 -3.08
N THR A 247 17.38 17.61 -3.00
CA THR A 247 18.33 16.63 -3.57
C THR A 247 18.16 15.23 -2.96
N ARG A 248 17.86 15.14 -1.66
CA ARG A 248 17.57 13.86 -1.00
C ARG A 248 16.24 13.26 -1.45
N MET A 249 15.22 14.09 -1.68
CA MET A 249 13.95 13.66 -2.28
C MET A 249 14.14 13.13 -3.71
N GLU A 250 14.93 13.80 -4.54
CA GLU A 250 15.28 13.32 -5.89
C GLU A 250 16.03 11.98 -5.85
N THR A 251 16.91 11.79 -4.87
CA THR A 251 17.62 10.52 -4.67
C THR A 251 16.67 9.40 -4.25
N TYR A 252 15.69 9.71 -3.40
CA TYR A 252 14.63 8.78 -3.03
C TYR A 252 13.76 8.41 -4.24
N ASP A 253 13.38 9.39 -5.08
CA ASP A 253 12.57 9.18 -6.28
C ASP A 253 13.26 8.23 -7.28
N ALA A 254 14.56 8.44 -7.54
CA ALA A 254 15.34 7.54 -8.38
C ALA A 254 15.44 6.11 -7.82
N ALA A 255 15.49 5.96 -6.49
CA ALA A 255 15.45 4.64 -5.85
C ALA A 255 14.05 4.01 -5.95
N ALA A 256 12.99 4.82 -5.86
CA ALA A 256 11.61 4.38 -6.01
C ALA A 256 11.32 3.85 -7.43
N ASP A 257 11.84 4.49 -8.48
CA ASP A 257 11.74 3.99 -9.85
C ASP A 257 12.34 2.59 -10.00
N LYS A 258 13.53 2.39 -9.43
CA LYS A 258 14.19 1.08 -9.43
C LYS A 258 13.40 0.05 -8.63
N PHE A 259 12.83 0.46 -7.50
CA PHE A 259 11.94 -0.39 -6.70
C PHE A 259 10.73 -0.86 -7.51
N VAL A 260 10.03 0.05 -8.20
CA VAL A 260 8.87 -0.30 -9.03
C VAL A 260 9.26 -1.30 -10.12
N SER A 261 10.39 -1.09 -10.80
CA SER A 261 10.89 -2.01 -11.82
C SER A 261 11.12 -3.43 -11.26
N ASN A 262 11.79 -3.52 -10.11
CA ASN A 262 12.08 -4.81 -9.46
C ASN A 262 10.82 -5.48 -8.90
N TYR A 263 9.87 -4.70 -8.37
CA TYR A 263 8.57 -5.20 -7.92
C TYR A 263 7.78 -5.82 -9.07
N VAL A 264 7.67 -5.10 -10.19
CA VAL A 264 6.99 -5.59 -11.40
C VAL A 264 7.67 -6.84 -11.95
N ALA A 265 9.01 -6.89 -11.95
CA ALA A 265 9.75 -8.07 -12.39
C ALA A 265 9.38 -9.32 -11.57
N LEU A 266 9.29 -9.20 -10.23
CA LEU A 266 8.82 -10.30 -9.38
C LEU A 266 7.35 -10.62 -9.64
N ALA A 267 6.50 -9.60 -9.75
CA ALA A 267 5.06 -9.77 -9.97
C ALA A 267 4.76 -10.54 -11.28
N LEU A 268 5.55 -10.33 -12.32
CA LEU A 268 5.40 -11.00 -13.62
C LEU A 268 5.82 -12.47 -13.62
N ILE A 269 6.61 -12.92 -12.64
CA ILE A 269 7.00 -14.34 -12.54
C ILE A 269 5.78 -15.20 -12.21
N PHE A 270 4.89 -14.77 -11.34
CA PHE A 270 3.71 -15.55 -10.95
C PHE A 270 2.81 -15.94 -12.15
N PRO A 271 2.30 -15.00 -12.97
CA PRO A 271 1.49 -15.34 -14.12
C PRO A 271 2.27 -16.08 -15.20
N ALA A 272 3.58 -15.82 -15.37
CA ALA A 272 4.41 -16.55 -16.34
C ALA A 272 4.49 -18.05 -16.05
N TYR A 273 4.37 -18.45 -14.78
CA TYR A 273 4.34 -19.86 -14.35
C TYR A 273 2.91 -20.38 -14.09
N GLY A 274 1.88 -19.61 -14.46
CA GLY A 274 0.47 -19.96 -14.29
C GLY A 274 0.01 -19.96 -12.83
N VAL A 275 0.69 -19.21 -11.96
CA VAL A 275 0.28 -18.99 -10.57
C VAL A 275 -0.55 -17.72 -10.48
N SER A 276 -1.71 -17.84 -9.85
CA SER A 276 -2.57 -16.73 -9.49
C SER A 276 -2.96 -16.81 -8.02
N PHE A 277 -3.23 -15.63 -7.47
CA PHE A 277 -3.66 -15.42 -6.09
C PHE A 277 -5.14 -15.07 -6.05
N GLN A 278 -5.84 -15.58 -5.05
CA GLN A 278 -7.19 -15.15 -4.70
C GLN A 278 -7.14 -13.78 -4.02
N GLN A 279 -8.27 -13.09 -3.96
CA GLN A 279 -8.34 -11.75 -3.36
C GLN A 279 -7.93 -11.72 -1.87
N ASP A 280 -8.18 -12.82 -1.14
CA ASP A 280 -7.86 -12.94 0.28
C ASP A 280 -6.44 -13.44 0.55
N ASP A 281 -5.70 -13.81 -0.50
CA ASP A 281 -4.33 -14.30 -0.36
C ASP A 281 -3.38 -13.11 -0.14
N PRO A 282 -2.36 -13.22 0.74
CA PRO A 282 -1.35 -12.18 0.88
C PRO A 282 -0.61 -11.86 -0.43
N GLY A 283 -0.39 -12.89 -1.27
CA GLY A 283 0.23 -12.73 -2.58
C GLY A 283 -0.63 -11.98 -3.61
N SER A 284 -1.89 -11.64 -3.29
CA SER A 284 -2.79 -10.85 -4.16
C SER A 284 -2.21 -9.50 -4.56
N ILE A 285 -1.27 -8.95 -3.78
CA ILE A 285 -0.56 -7.70 -4.12
C ILE A 285 0.18 -7.78 -5.46
N PHE A 286 0.55 -8.98 -5.91
CA PHE A 286 1.24 -9.22 -7.17
C PHE A 286 0.29 -9.37 -8.37
N MET A 287 -1.02 -9.43 -8.13
CA MET A 287 -2.02 -9.53 -9.18
C MET A 287 -2.26 -8.14 -9.78
N LEU A 288 -1.45 -7.77 -10.78
CA LEU A 288 -1.70 -6.60 -11.61
C LEU A 288 -3.01 -6.84 -12.37
N GLN A 289 -4.10 -6.23 -11.92
CA GLN A 289 -5.35 -6.24 -12.68
C GLN A 289 -5.07 -5.54 -14.01
N GLN A 290 -4.98 -6.32 -15.09
CA GLN A 290 -5.07 -5.75 -16.42
C GLN A 290 -6.44 -5.09 -16.49
N GLY A 291 -6.45 -3.75 -16.51
CA GLY A 291 -7.68 -2.99 -16.73
C GLY A 291 -8.31 -3.52 -18.00
N GLY A 292 -9.39 -4.30 -17.85
CA GLY A 292 -10.12 -4.89 -18.95
C GLY A 292 -10.78 -3.77 -19.75
N THR A 293 -10.05 -3.17 -20.68
CA THR A 293 -10.68 -2.54 -21.84
C THR A 293 -11.11 -3.67 -22.76
N SER A 294 -12.25 -4.26 -22.46
CA SER A 294 -13.08 -4.88 -23.48
C SER A 294 -13.46 -3.77 -24.48
N PHE A 295 -12.77 -3.74 -25.61
CA PHE A 295 -13.22 -3.02 -26.81
C PHE A 295 -14.20 -3.90 -27.59
#